data_AF-A0A1H7WQE4-F1
#
_entry.id   AF-A0A1H7WQE4-F1
#
_cell.length_a   1.000
_cell.length_b   1.000
_cell.length_c   1.000
_cell.angle_alpha   90.00
_cell.angle_beta   90.00
_cell.angle_gamma   90.00
#
_symmetry.space_group_name_H-M   'P 1'
#
loop_
_entity.id
_entity.type
_entity.pdbx_description
1 polymer ?
#
loop_
_entity_poly.entity_id
_entity_poly.type
_entity_poly.pdbx_seq_one_letter_code
_entity_poly.pdbx_strand_id
1 'polypeptide(L)'
;MLVPEFDPDQFPGVHAYNFGGVRLPPPDNTVLPRDHWNFGGIDRLFHYVRHAIGSSRDTFGLFGNSAGAQYVLRYLALNEAASIDLAVAANCGCYMLPNLTTEYPDGMGGIGLSASHLRGYLGRPLVLLLGDADNDPEAPDLPRWDEAMAQGPHRLARGLWHFQHCTELAKSLGVALGWRLEIVPGAGHVDQPIYDQGANILDS
;
A
#
# COMPACT_ATOMS: atom_id res chain seq x y z
N MET A 1 7.12 -13.26 12.92
CA MET A 1 6.02 -12.51 12.28
C MET A 1 5.40 -11.60 13.33
N LEU A 2 5.14 -10.34 12.99
CA LEU A 2 4.36 -9.42 13.81
C LEU A 2 3.06 -9.11 13.06
N VAL A 3 1.93 -9.14 13.76
CA VAL A 3 0.61 -8.83 13.19
C VAL A 3 0.00 -7.75 14.09
N PRO A 4 0.24 -6.46 13.81
CA PRO A 4 -0.34 -5.39 14.61
C PRO A 4 -1.86 -5.36 14.42
N GLU A 5 -2.57 -5.24 15.54
CA GLU A 5 -4.01 -5.00 15.53
C GLU A 5 -4.28 -3.49 15.42
N PHE A 6 -5.20 -3.12 14.52
CA PHE A 6 -5.74 -1.76 14.42
C PHE A 6 -7.14 -1.77 15.01
N ASP A 7 -7.25 -1.33 16.26
CA ASP A 7 -8.50 -1.27 17.01
C ASP A 7 -9.51 -0.33 16.29
N PRO A 8 -10.74 -0.78 15.98
CA PRO A 8 -11.73 0.04 15.28
C PRO A 8 -12.14 1.33 16.00
N ASP A 9 -12.09 1.36 17.34
CA ASP A 9 -12.39 2.55 18.14
C ASP A 9 -11.25 3.57 18.03
N GLN A 10 -10.01 3.10 17.82
CA GLN A 10 -8.84 3.95 17.64
C GLN A 10 -8.61 4.35 16.17
N PHE A 11 -8.97 3.49 15.23
CA PHE A 11 -8.81 3.69 13.79
C PHE A 11 -10.15 3.55 13.05
N PRO A 12 -11.11 4.45 13.29
CA PRO A 12 -12.45 4.33 12.73
C PRO A 12 -12.46 4.55 11.22
N GLY A 13 -12.83 3.48 10.49
CA GLY A 13 -13.13 3.51 9.07
C GLY A 13 -11.93 3.77 8.14
N VAL A 14 -12.25 3.95 6.86
CA VAL A 14 -11.26 4.02 5.76
C VAL A 14 -10.29 5.19 5.91
N HIS A 15 -10.74 6.33 6.45
CA HIS A 15 -9.89 7.52 6.62
C HIS A 15 -8.80 7.31 7.68
N ALA A 16 -9.13 6.63 8.76
CA ALA A 16 -8.19 6.41 9.85
C ALA A 16 -7.24 5.23 9.57
N TYR A 17 -7.74 4.11 9.05
CA TYR A 17 -6.91 2.94 8.75
C TYR A 17 -6.30 2.99 7.35
N ASN A 18 -7.11 2.80 6.30
CA ASN A 18 -6.62 2.68 4.92
C ASN A 18 -5.86 3.92 4.46
N PHE A 19 -6.37 5.11 4.80
CA PHE A 19 -5.77 6.40 4.44
C PHE A 19 -4.89 6.98 5.55
N GLY A 20 -4.64 6.19 6.60
CA GLY A 20 -3.66 6.44 7.63
C GLY A 20 -3.83 7.69 8.49
N GLY A 21 -5.04 8.24 8.57
CA GLY A 21 -5.32 9.45 9.33
C GLY A 21 -4.64 10.69 8.77
N VAL A 22 -4.24 10.69 7.50
CA VAL A 22 -3.55 11.83 6.86
C VAL A 22 -4.47 13.03 6.72
N ARG A 23 -5.74 12.79 6.36
CA ARG A 23 -6.75 13.82 6.14
C ARG A 23 -8.05 13.41 6.81
N LEU A 24 -8.64 14.33 7.57
CA LEU A 24 -9.96 14.13 8.19
C LEU A 24 -11.04 13.90 7.12
N PRO A 25 -12.06 13.07 7.40
CA PRO A 25 -13.14 12.84 6.45
C PRO A 25 -13.91 14.14 6.15
N PRO A 26 -14.61 14.21 5.00
CA PRO A 26 -15.52 15.30 4.72
C PRO A 26 -16.56 15.50 5.84
N PRO A 27 -16.97 16.75 6.12
CA PRO A 27 -16.65 17.97 5.38
C PRO A 27 -15.33 18.66 5.81
N ASP A 28 -14.68 18.19 6.88
CA ASP A 28 -13.52 18.86 7.49
C ASP A 28 -12.33 18.94 6.52
N ASN A 29 -11.93 17.80 5.94
CA ASN A 29 -10.87 17.70 4.94
C ASN A 29 -9.50 18.26 5.37
N THR A 30 -9.28 18.56 6.66
CA THR A 30 -8.00 19.03 7.18
C THR A 30 -6.93 17.95 7.08
N VAL A 31 -5.76 18.32 6.55
CA VAL A 31 -4.56 17.47 6.57
C VAL A 31 -3.92 17.57 7.95
N LEU A 32 -3.78 16.43 8.62
CA LEU A 32 -3.16 16.36 9.93
C LEU A 32 -1.63 16.46 9.83
N PRO A 33 -0.94 16.91 10.90
CA PRO A 33 0.52 16.85 11.00
C PRO A 33 1.08 15.44 10.76
N ARG A 34 2.27 15.34 10.15
CA ARG A 34 2.86 14.03 9.75
C ARG A 34 3.08 13.06 10.90
N ASP A 35 3.38 13.57 12.10
CA ASP A 35 3.56 12.78 13.31
C ASP A 35 2.26 12.14 13.83
N HIS A 36 1.10 12.63 13.37
CA HIS A 36 -0.21 12.02 13.64
C HIS A 36 -0.59 10.94 12.62
N TRP A 37 0.11 10.84 11.49
CA TRP A 37 -0.17 9.80 10.49
C TRP A 37 0.19 8.44 11.07
N ASN A 38 -0.71 7.47 10.92
CA ASN A 38 -0.53 6.16 11.57
C ASN A 38 0.60 5.32 10.94
N PHE A 39 1.06 5.69 9.75
CA PHE A 39 2.06 4.95 8.99
C PHE A 39 3.42 4.87 9.70
N GLY A 40 3.80 5.90 10.46
CA GLY A 40 5.01 5.86 11.30
C GLY A 40 4.93 4.83 12.45
N GLY A 41 3.76 4.24 12.70
CA GLY A 41 3.57 3.18 13.69
C GLY A 41 4.37 1.91 13.35
N ILE A 42 4.55 1.59 12.07
CA ILE A 42 5.30 0.41 11.65
C ILE A 42 6.79 0.52 12.00
N ASP A 43 7.41 1.67 11.70
CA ASP A 43 8.81 1.92 12.05
C ASP A 43 9.02 1.86 13.57
N ARG A 44 8.13 2.50 14.34
CA ARG A 44 8.16 2.47 15.82
C ARG A 44 8.04 1.05 16.36
N LEU A 45 7.12 0.25 15.81
CA LEU A 45 6.93 -1.14 16.20
C LEU A 45 8.17 -1.99 15.89
N PHE A 46 8.74 -1.83 14.70
CA PHE A 46 9.97 -2.54 14.31
C PHE A 46 11.12 -2.23 15.26
N HIS A 47 11.41 -0.95 15.51
CA HIS A 47 12.49 -0.55 16.42
C HIS A 47 12.24 -1.02 17.86
N TYR A 48 11.00 -0.92 18.34
CA TYR A 48 10.63 -1.40 19.67
C TYR A 48 10.88 -2.90 19.82
N VAL A 49 10.34 -3.73 18.90
CA VAL A 49 10.49 -5.19 18.98
C VAL A 49 11.95 -5.59 18.80
N ARG A 50 12.66 -4.98 17.84
CA ARG A 50 14.09 -5.22 17.63
C ARG A 50 14.87 -5.01 18.94
N HIS A 51 14.64 -3.90 19.62
CA HIS A 51 15.27 -3.60 20.90
C HIS A 51 14.87 -4.59 22.00
N ALA A 52 13.57 -4.86 22.13
CA ALA A 52 13.02 -5.72 23.19
C ALA A 52 13.54 -7.17 23.14
N ILE A 53 13.82 -7.70 21.95
CA ILE A 53 14.32 -9.07 21.77
C ILE A 53 15.84 -9.14 21.54
N GLY A 54 16.53 -7.99 21.53
CA GLY A 54 17.97 -7.94 21.26
C GLY A 54 18.37 -8.35 19.83
N SER A 55 17.51 -8.09 18.83
CA SER A 55 17.77 -8.44 17.43
C SER A 55 18.76 -7.47 16.78
N SER A 56 19.69 -8.01 15.99
CA SER A 56 20.62 -7.24 15.16
C SER A 56 20.07 -6.88 13.78
N ARG A 57 18.86 -7.34 13.41
CA ARG A 57 18.27 -7.04 12.09
C ARG A 57 17.99 -5.54 11.95
N ASP A 58 18.43 -4.96 10.83
CA ASP A 58 18.18 -3.55 10.49
C ASP A 58 17.00 -3.36 9.54
N THR A 59 16.52 -4.44 8.94
CA THR A 59 15.42 -4.45 7.97
C THR A 59 14.36 -5.50 8.29
N PHE A 60 13.20 -5.36 7.68
CA PHE A 60 12.08 -6.30 7.73
C PHE A 60 11.32 -6.36 6.41
N GLY A 61 10.65 -7.49 6.18
CA GLY A 61 9.66 -7.64 5.11
C GLY A 61 8.27 -7.21 5.58
N LEU A 62 7.47 -6.63 4.69
CA LEU A 62 6.12 -6.15 4.99
C LEU A 62 5.11 -6.76 4.01
N PHE A 63 4.06 -7.38 4.52
CA PHE A 63 2.97 -7.94 3.72
C PHE A 63 1.63 -7.29 4.10
N GLY A 64 0.77 -7.04 3.12
CA GLY A 64 -0.62 -6.65 3.35
C GLY A 64 -1.53 -7.15 2.24
N ASN A 65 -2.70 -7.67 2.61
CA ASN A 65 -3.75 -8.10 1.69
C ASN A 65 -4.96 -7.14 1.74
N SER A 66 -5.63 -6.89 0.62
CA SER A 66 -6.86 -6.07 0.56
C SER A 66 -6.66 -4.65 1.13
N ALA A 67 -7.34 -4.28 2.22
CA ALA A 67 -7.11 -3.02 2.92
C ALA A 67 -5.68 -2.89 3.47
N GLY A 68 -5.05 -4.00 3.86
CA GLY A 68 -3.63 -4.02 4.25
C GLY A 68 -2.71 -3.66 3.07
N ALA A 69 -3.05 -4.06 1.84
CA ALA A 69 -2.27 -3.66 0.66
C ALA A 69 -2.34 -2.14 0.42
N GLN A 70 -3.51 -1.53 0.63
CA GLN A 70 -3.68 -0.08 0.58
C GLN A 70 -2.79 0.61 1.61
N TYR A 71 -2.69 0.05 2.81
CA TYR A 71 -1.83 0.54 3.88
C TYR A 71 -0.35 0.43 3.49
N VAL A 72 0.10 -0.74 3.02
CA VAL A 72 1.49 -0.97 2.58
C VAL A 72 1.91 0.03 1.51
N LEU A 73 1.09 0.20 0.47
CA LEU A 73 1.37 1.12 -0.64
C LEU A 73 1.51 2.57 -0.15
N ARG A 74 0.61 3.01 0.74
CA ARG A 74 0.64 4.36 1.30
C ARG A 74 1.79 4.55 2.28
N TYR A 75 2.09 3.56 3.12
CA TYR A 75 3.26 3.57 3.99
C TYR A 75 4.54 3.82 3.18
N LEU A 76 4.73 3.09 2.07
CA LEU A 76 5.89 3.24 1.18
C LEU A 76 5.97 4.59 0.46
N ALA A 77 4.82 5.19 0.14
CA ALA A 77 4.73 6.48 -0.54
C ALA A 77 4.89 7.68 0.39
N LEU A 78 4.44 7.53 1.65
CA LEU A 78 4.27 8.63 2.61
C LEU A 78 5.39 8.68 3.67
N ASN A 79 6.21 7.64 3.78
CA ASN A 79 7.32 7.57 4.73
C ASN A 79 8.65 7.30 4.04
N GLU A 80 9.73 7.53 4.80
CA GLU A 80 11.07 7.14 4.39
C GLU A 80 11.22 5.62 4.26
N ALA A 81 10.46 4.83 5.02
CA ALA A 81 10.41 3.37 4.96
C ALA A 81 11.82 2.74 4.84
N ALA A 82 12.79 3.29 5.59
CA ALA A 82 14.22 2.99 5.41
C ALA A 82 14.59 1.57 5.85
N SER A 83 13.78 0.95 6.71
CA SER A 83 13.97 -0.42 7.20
C SER A 83 13.19 -1.47 6.39
N ILE A 84 12.56 -1.11 5.27
CA ILE A 84 11.95 -2.10 4.39
C ILE A 84 13.00 -2.76 3.52
N ASP A 85 13.09 -4.08 3.62
CA ASP A 85 13.85 -4.91 2.68
C ASP A 85 13.03 -5.18 1.41
N LEU A 86 11.81 -5.70 1.61
CA LEU A 86 10.84 -5.98 0.56
C LEU A 86 9.43 -5.81 1.09
N ALA A 87 8.55 -5.24 0.28
CA ALA A 87 7.12 -5.18 0.58
C ALA A 87 6.30 -6.00 -0.42
N VAL A 88 5.19 -6.56 0.05
CA VAL A 88 4.20 -7.27 -0.76
C VAL A 88 2.83 -6.66 -0.50
N ALA A 89 2.20 -6.16 -1.56
CA ALA A 89 0.85 -5.62 -1.54
C ALA A 89 -0.06 -6.52 -2.39
N ALA A 90 -0.91 -7.29 -1.71
CA ALA A 90 -1.74 -8.32 -2.33
C ALA A 90 -3.21 -7.89 -2.50
N ASN A 91 -3.80 -8.20 -3.67
CA ASN A 91 -5.23 -8.01 -3.94
C ASN A 91 -5.80 -6.65 -3.49
N CYS A 92 -5.09 -5.57 -3.82
CA CYS A 92 -5.46 -4.24 -3.36
C CYS A 92 -6.83 -3.81 -3.95
N GLY A 93 -7.72 -3.32 -3.09
CA GLY A 93 -9.04 -2.87 -3.52
C GLY A 93 -9.00 -1.64 -4.44
N CYS A 94 -8.12 -0.70 -4.16
CA CYS A 94 -7.90 0.52 -4.96
C CYS A 94 -6.52 1.11 -4.63
N TYR A 95 -5.90 1.74 -5.61
CA TYR A 95 -4.56 2.29 -5.51
C TYR A 95 -4.60 3.81 -5.38
N MET A 96 -3.69 4.37 -4.58
CA MET A 96 -3.41 5.80 -4.61
C MET A 96 -2.61 6.09 -5.89
N LEU A 97 -3.01 7.10 -6.65
CA LEU A 97 -2.31 7.47 -7.88
C LEU A 97 -0.95 8.10 -7.55
N PRO A 98 0.12 7.73 -8.26
CA PRO A 98 1.43 8.36 -8.15
C PRO A 98 1.43 9.74 -8.86
N ASN A 99 0.49 10.61 -8.50
CA ASN A 99 0.24 11.91 -9.11
C ASN A 99 0.20 13.02 -8.05
N LEU A 100 1.10 14.00 -8.17
CA LEU A 100 1.21 15.14 -7.26
C LEU A 100 0.13 16.21 -7.46
N THR A 101 -0.62 16.17 -8.57
CA THR A 101 -1.71 17.13 -8.83
C THR A 101 -3.07 16.64 -8.35
N THR A 102 -3.22 15.34 -8.10
CA THR A 102 -4.44 14.75 -7.54
C THR A 102 -4.33 14.77 -6.02
N GLU A 103 -5.29 15.40 -5.35
CA GLU A 103 -5.32 15.50 -3.89
C GLU A 103 -5.38 14.13 -3.20
N TYR A 104 -4.78 14.03 -2.01
CA TYR A 104 -4.94 12.86 -1.14
C TYR A 104 -6.39 12.74 -0.64
N PRO A 105 -7.03 11.54 -0.66
CA PRO A 105 -6.41 10.19 -0.66
C PRO A 105 -6.25 9.50 -2.01
N ASP A 106 -6.72 10.12 -3.10
CA ASP A 106 -6.69 9.51 -4.44
C ASP A 106 -5.36 9.71 -5.15
N GLY A 107 -4.60 10.74 -4.78
CA GLY A 107 -3.24 10.97 -5.25
C GLY A 107 -2.27 11.43 -4.17
N MET A 108 -1.14 11.96 -4.60
CA MET A 108 -0.03 12.41 -3.74
C MET A 108 -0.04 13.93 -3.47
N GLY A 109 -1.06 14.65 -3.95
CA GLY A 109 -1.22 16.09 -3.81
C GLY A 109 -1.77 16.55 -2.47
N GLY A 110 -1.56 17.83 -2.14
CA GLY A 110 -2.12 18.47 -0.94
C GLY A 110 -1.47 18.10 0.40
N ILE A 111 -0.49 17.19 0.41
CA ILE A 111 0.11 16.62 1.64
C ILE A 111 1.63 16.81 1.75
N GLY A 112 2.17 17.79 1.00
CA GLY A 112 3.58 18.17 1.07
C GLY A 112 4.56 17.16 0.48
N LEU A 113 4.10 16.28 -0.43
CA LEU A 113 4.98 15.44 -1.23
C LEU A 113 5.52 16.21 -2.43
N SER A 114 6.65 15.76 -2.94
CA SER A 114 7.38 16.41 -4.02
C SER A 114 7.76 15.38 -5.09
N ALA A 115 8.33 15.85 -6.21
CA ALA A 115 8.82 14.97 -7.26
C ALA A 115 9.88 13.98 -6.76
N SER A 116 10.68 14.33 -5.75
CA SER A 116 11.65 13.39 -5.16
C SER A 116 10.96 12.27 -4.38
N HIS A 117 9.89 12.57 -3.64
CA HIS A 117 9.09 11.55 -2.94
C HIS A 117 8.44 10.59 -3.94
N LEU A 118 7.85 11.11 -5.03
CA LEU A 118 7.28 10.30 -6.11
C LEU A 118 8.33 9.40 -6.76
N ARG A 119 9.51 9.94 -7.13
CA ARG A 119 10.61 9.16 -7.68
C ARG A 119 11.09 8.07 -6.72
N GLY A 120 11.19 8.40 -5.43
CA GLY A 120 11.55 7.44 -4.38
C GLY A 120 10.53 6.31 -4.25
N TYR A 121 9.24 6.64 -4.29
CA TYR A 121 8.14 5.66 -4.23
C TYR A 121 8.19 4.66 -5.39
N LEU A 122 8.39 5.13 -6.63
CA LEU A 122 8.54 4.27 -7.81
C LEU A 122 9.79 3.37 -7.73
N GLY A 123 10.82 3.80 -7.00
CA GLY A 123 12.06 3.03 -6.81
C GLY A 123 12.00 2.01 -5.66
N ARG A 124 10.90 1.91 -4.90
CA ARG A 124 10.82 1.00 -3.75
C ARG A 124 10.84 -0.49 -4.15
N PRO A 125 11.45 -1.37 -3.35
CA PRO A 125 11.32 -2.81 -3.53
C PRO A 125 9.91 -3.27 -3.13
N LEU A 126 9.06 -3.48 -4.13
CA LEU A 126 7.65 -3.81 -3.93
C LEU A 126 7.22 -4.93 -4.88
N VAL A 127 6.47 -5.92 -4.39
CA VAL A 127 5.73 -6.88 -5.22
C VAL A 127 4.24 -6.60 -5.13
N LEU A 128 3.61 -6.34 -6.28
CA LEU A 128 2.17 -6.43 -6.40
C LEU A 128 1.81 -7.89 -6.65
N LEU A 129 1.10 -8.50 -5.71
CA LEU A 129 0.70 -9.91 -5.75
C LEU A 129 -0.80 -10.00 -6.03
N LEU A 130 -1.21 -10.58 -7.14
CA LEU A 130 -2.61 -10.62 -7.55
C LEU A 130 -3.08 -12.06 -7.72
N GLY A 131 -4.22 -12.40 -7.12
CA GLY A 131 -4.96 -13.60 -7.46
C GLY A 131 -5.74 -13.40 -8.76
N ASP A 132 -5.62 -14.31 -9.73
CA ASP A 132 -6.32 -14.17 -11.01
C ASP A 132 -7.83 -14.46 -10.91
N ALA A 133 -8.29 -15.05 -9.80
CA ALA A 133 -9.70 -15.26 -9.49
C ALA A 133 -10.30 -14.12 -8.62
N ASP A 134 -9.51 -13.12 -8.20
CA ASP A 134 -10.03 -11.87 -7.58
C ASP A 134 -10.53 -10.90 -8.67
N ASN A 135 -11.50 -11.39 -9.44
CA ASN A 135 -12.00 -10.79 -10.66
C ASN A 135 -13.53 -10.55 -10.66
N ASP A 136 -14.16 -10.63 -9.50
CA ASP A 136 -15.59 -10.36 -9.33
C ASP A 136 -15.87 -8.84 -9.17
N PRO A 137 -16.57 -8.20 -10.13
CA PRO A 137 -16.96 -6.78 -10.01
C PRO A 137 -18.05 -6.54 -8.96
N GLU A 138 -18.80 -7.59 -8.59
CA GLU A 138 -19.90 -7.52 -7.63
C GLU A 138 -19.46 -7.88 -6.20
N ALA A 139 -18.16 -8.11 -5.98
CA ALA A 139 -17.63 -8.41 -4.66
C ALA A 139 -18.08 -7.35 -3.62
N PRO A 140 -18.58 -7.75 -2.45
CA PRO A 140 -19.24 -6.84 -1.50
C PRO A 140 -18.29 -5.75 -1.01
N ASP A 141 -17.04 -6.11 -0.71
CA ASP A 141 -16.02 -5.20 -0.15
C ASP A 141 -15.19 -4.48 -1.23
N LEU A 142 -15.67 -4.43 -2.48
CA LEU A 142 -14.99 -3.73 -3.56
C LEU A 142 -15.25 -2.22 -3.46
N PRO A 143 -14.22 -1.36 -3.41
CA PRO A 143 -14.41 0.09 -3.48
C PRO A 143 -15.09 0.50 -4.80
N ARG A 144 -16.15 1.32 -4.71
CA ARG A 144 -16.99 1.73 -5.86
C ARG A 144 -17.14 3.25 -6.03
N TRP A 145 -16.34 4.06 -5.34
CA TRP A 145 -16.28 5.49 -5.64
C TRP A 145 -15.60 5.73 -7.00
N ASP A 146 -15.83 6.89 -7.59
CA ASP A 146 -15.49 7.20 -8.99
C ASP A 146 -14.01 6.92 -9.31
N GLU A 147 -13.09 7.32 -8.42
CA GLU A 147 -11.65 7.12 -8.60
C GLU A 147 -11.26 5.64 -8.54
N ALA A 148 -11.91 4.82 -7.71
CA ALA A 148 -11.67 3.38 -7.67
C ALA A 148 -12.21 2.68 -8.93
N MET A 149 -13.38 3.12 -9.43
CA MET A 149 -13.97 2.58 -10.64
C MET A 149 -13.18 2.95 -11.89
N ALA A 150 -12.52 4.11 -11.91
CA ALA A 150 -11.64 4.53 -13.00
C ALA A 150 -10.39 3.62 -13.15
N GLN A 151 -10.00 2.90 -12.10
CA GLN A 151 -8.85 1.99 -12.12
C GLN A 151 -9.19 0.61 -12.70
N GLY A 152 -10.47 0.26 -12.80
CA GLY A 152 -10.92 -1.00 -13.38
C GLY A 152 -12.10 -1.65 -12.61
N PRO A 153 -12.72 -2.67 -13.23
CA PRO A 153 -13.96 -3.27 -12.74
C PRO A 153 -13.81 -4.14 -11.48
N HIS A 154 -12.62 -4.67 -11.21
CA HIS A 154 -12.34 -5.58 -10.09
C HIS A 154 -10.85 -5.51 -9.70
N ARG A 155 -10.46 -6.12 -8.58
CA ARG A 155 -9.11 -5.94 -7.97
C ARG A 155 -7.97 -6.40 -8.87
N LEU A 156 -8.13 -7.54 -9.57
CA LEU A 156 -7.15 -7.99 -10.56
C LEU A 156 -6.90 -6.92 -11.65
N ALA A 157 -7.95 -6.37 -12.26
CA ALA A 157 -7.80 -5.37 -13.31
C ALA A 157 -7.14 -4.09 -12.77
N ARG A 158 -7.52 -3.66 -11.57
CA ARG A 158 -6.94 -2.48 -10.90
C ARG A 158 -5.44 -2.65 -10.66
N GLY A 159 -5.02 -3.83 -10.19
CA GLY A 159 -3.60 -4.13 -9.95
C GLY A 159 -2.77 -4.16 -11.23
N LEU A 160 -3.27 -4.82 -12.28
CA LEU A 160 -2.61 -4.85 -13.59
C LEU A 160 -2.48 -3.45 -14.19
N TRP A 161 -3.56 -2.68 -14.17
CA TRP A 161 -3.56 -1.30 -14.65
C TRP A 161 -2.59 -0.42 -13.87
N HIS A 162 -2.58 -0.51 -12.55
CA HIS A 162 -1.71 0.32 -11.71
C HIS A 162 -0.23 -0.01 -11.91
N PHE A 163 0.12 -1.29 -12.05
CA PHE A 163 1.50 -1.70 -12.35
C PHE A 163 1.97 -1.14 -13.70
N GLN A 164 1.13 -1.25 -14.73
CA GLN A 164 1.43 -0.69 -16.04
C GLN A 164 1.59 0.84 -15.97
N HIS A 165 0.65 1.51 -15.31
CA HIS A 165 0.69 2.96 -15.12
C HIS A 165 1.99 3.42 -14.44
N CYS A 166 2.40 2.75 -13.36
CA CYS A 166 3.64 3.08 -12.66
C CYS A 166 4.89 2.76 -13.49
N THR A 167 4.86 1.71 -14.30
CA THR A 167 5.94 1.36 -15.24
C THR A 167 6.15 2.47 -16.29
N GLU A 168 5.06 2.92 -16.89
CA GLU A 168 5.08 4.01 -17.87
C GLU A 168 5.51 5.33 -17.23
N LEU A 169 5.02 5.61 -16.02
CA LEU A 169 5.39 6.80 -15.26
C LEU A 169 6.89 6.80 -14.92
N ALA A 170 7.42 5.70 -14.37
CA ALA A 170 8.84 5.56 -14.05
C ALA A 170 9.71 5.80 -15.30
N LYS A 171 9.33 5.22 -16.43
CA LYS A 171 10.00 5.45 -17.72
C LYS A 171 9.98 6.91 -18.14
N SER A 172 8.83 7.60 -18.05
CA SER A 172 8.72 9.01 -18.42
C SER A 172 9.52 9.95 -17.50
N LEU A 173 9.70 9.56 -16.22
CA LEU A 173 10.51 10.30 -15.25
C LEU A 173 12.00 9.94 -15.31
N GLY A 174 12.38 8.92 -16.08
CA GLY A 174 13.76 8.45 -16.17
C GLY A 174 14.26 7.84 -14.85
N VAL A 175 13.40 7.12 -14.14
CA VAL A 175 13.76 6.33 -12.94
C VAL A 175 13.52 4.85 -13.18
N ALA A 176 14.32 3.99 -12.54
CA ALA A 176 14.04 2.56 -12.51
C ALA A 176 12.81 2.31 -11.63
N LEU A 177 11.88 1.48 -12.12
CA LEU A 177 10.79 0.98 -11.29
C LEU A 177 11.35 -0.18 -10.44
N GLY A 178 11.28 -0.05 -9.12
CA GLY A 178 11.69 -1.10 -8.17
C GLY A 178 10.63 -2.20 -7.97
N TRP A 179 9.51 -2.10 -8.68
CA TRP A 179 8.35 -2.95 -8.46
C TRP A 179 8.36 -4.19 -9.34
N ARG A 180 7.77 -5.27 -8.84
CA ARG A 180 7.48 -6.50 -9.57
C ARG A 180 5.99 -6.81 -9.49
N LEU A 181 5.51 -7.58 -10.46
CA LEU A 181 4.14 -8.09 -10.51
C LEU A 181 4.19 -9.61 -10.51
N GLU A 182 3.45 -10.24 -9.60
CA GLU A 182 3.27 -11.69 -9.56
C GLU A 182 1.78 -12.05 -9.54
N ILE A 183 1.42 -13.08 -10.30
CA ILE A 183 0.05 -13.60 -10.40
C ILE A 183 0.01 -14.97 -9.72
N VAL A 184 -0.97 -15.19 -8.86
CA VAL A 184 -1.24 -16.48 -8.20
C VAL A 184 -2.43 -17.15 -8.90
N PRO A 185 -2.19 -18.21 -9.70
CA PRO A 185 -3.25 -18.85 -10.47
C PRO A 185 -4.31 -19.50 -9.57
N GLY A 186 -5.58 -19.26 -9.89
CA GLY A 186 -6.75 -19.80 -9.21
C GLY A 186 -7.06 -19.16 -7.85
N ALA A 187 -6.28 -18.19 -7.39
CA ALA A 187 -6.48 -17.58 -6.08
C ALA A 187 -7.44 -16.38 -6.15
N GLY A 188 -8.39 -16.34 -5.22
CA GLY A 188 -9.34 -15.26 -5.01
C GLY A 188 -8.85 -14.20 -4.02
N HIS A 189 -9.81 -13.48 -3.42
CA HIS A 189 -9.54 -12.29 -2.60
C HIS A 189 -8.82 -12.58 -1.27
N VAL A 190 -9.26 -13.63 -0.58
CA VAL A 190 -8.77 -14.05 0.74
C VAL A 190 -8.55 -15.56 0.70
N ASP A 191 -7.44 -15.93 0.05
CA ASP A 191 -7.15 -17.32 -0.30
C ASP A 191 -5.75 -17.71 0.21
N GLN A 192 -5.63 -18.94 0.74
CA GLN A 192 -4.37 -19.44 1.30
C GLN A 192 -3.17 -19.30 0.34
N PRO A 193 -3.29 -19.60 -0.97
CA PRO A 193 -2.21 -19.39 -1.92
C PRO A 193 -1.63 -17.96 -1.98
N ILE A 194 -2.43 -16.92 -1.70
CA ILE A 194 -1.93 -15.53 -1.65
C ILE A 194 -0.98 -15.35 -0.48
N TYR A 195 -1.32 -15.90 0.68
CA TYR A 195 -0.50 -15.80 1.88
C TYR A 195 0.75 -16.65 1.77
N ASP A 196 0.64 -17.86 1.22
CA ASP A 196 1.78 -18.76 0.99
C ASP A 196 2.78 -18.13 0.02
N GLN A 197 2.29 -17.59 -1.11
CA GLN A 197 3.16 -16.92 -2.08
C GLN A 197 3.76 -15.64 -1.50
N GLY A 198 2.98 -14.86 -0.75
CA GLY A 198 3.48 -13.67 -0.05
C GLY A 198 4.61 -13.98 0.93
N ALA A 199 4.50 -15.08 1.69
CA ALA A 199 5.57 -15.54 2.58
C ALA A 199 6.81 -15.99 1.79
N ASN A 200 6.62 -16.80 0.73
CA ASN A 200 7.72 -17.26 -0.13
C ASN A 200 8.51 -16.08 -0.73
N ILE A 201 7.82 -15.01 -1.15
CA ILE A 201 8.45 -13.80 -1.70
C ILE A 201 9.28 -13.07 -0.63
N LEU A 202 8.81 -13.03 0.62
CA LEU A 202 9.51 -12.34 1.70
C LEU A 202 10.69 -13.13 2.28
N ASP A 203 10.70 -14.46 2.09
CA ASP A 203 11.76 -15.35 2.57
C ASP A 203 12.86 -15.63 1.53
N SER A 204 12.72 -15.12 0.29
CA SER A 204 13.66 -15.33 -0.84
C SER A 204 14.82 -14.33 -0.86
#